data_AF-A0A2A3DIF4-F1
#
_entry.id   AF-A0A2A3DIF4-F1
#
_cell.length_a   1.000
_cell.length_b   1.000
_cell.length_c   1.000
_cell.angle_alpha   90.00
_cell.angle_beta   90.00
_cell.angle_gamma   90.00
#
_symmetry.space_group_name_H-M   'P 1'
#
loop_
_entity.id
_entity.type
_entity.pdbx_description
1 polymer ?
#
loop_
_entity_poly.entity_id
_entity_poly.type
_entity_poly.pdbx_seq_one_letter_code
_entity_poly.pdbx_strand_id
1 'polypeptide(L)'
;MGTSIHVISATGYRIDLGRLSFSQFATLGIRRVNNMPIFQRMMKGPWRGLYFIAPASANALCPVARFAFGAKHPTRLLARHPASTLGRKIAIGSKFAAVEPGVSL
;
A
#
# COMPACT_ATOMS: atom_id res chain seq x y z
N MET A 1 8.25 43.34 -30.78
CA MET A 1 8.78 42.52 -29.67
C MET A 1 7.58 42.09 -28.84
N GLY A 2 7.11 40.85 -29.01
CA GLY A 2 5.85 40.38 -28.41
C GLY A 2 6.07 39.84 -27.00
N THR A 3 5.31 40.31 -26.03
CA THR A 3 5.33 39.82 -24.64
C THR A 3 4.58 38.50 -24.53
N SER A 4 5.29 37.42 -24.15
CA SER A 4 4.68 36.14 -23.80
C SER A 4 4.20 36.14 -22.35
N ILE A 5 2.94 35.75 -22.13
CA ILE A 5 2.38 35.62 -20.78
C ILE A 5 2.39 34.15 -20.38
N HIS A 6 3.05 33.87 -19.26
CA HIS A 6 3.13 32.54 -18.68
C HIS A 6 2.22 32.44 -17.46
N VAL A 7 1.44 31.37 -17.39
CA VAL A 7 0.58 31.08 -16.23
C VAL A 7 1.18 29.91 -15.45
N ILE A 8 1.36 30.09 -14.14
CA ILE A 8 1.78 29.04 -13.21
C ILE A 8 0.59 28.73 -12.31
N SER A 9 0.06 27.52 -12.41
CA SER A 9 -1.15 27.11 -11.66
C SER A 9 -0.89 26.89 -10.17
N ALA A 10 0.26 26.30 -9.80
CA ALA A 10 0.69 26.06 -8.40
C ALA A 10 -0.37 25.46 -7.44
N THR A 11 -1.42 24.80 -7.94
CA THR A 11 -2.54 24.27 -7.14
C THR A 11 -2.20 23.01 -6.32
N GLY A 12 -0.96 22.52 -6.42
CA GLY A 12 -0.55 21.26 -5.80
C GLY A 12 -1.08 20.02 -6.53
N TYR A 13 -1.13 18.90 -5.80
CA TYR A 13 -1.43 17.57 -6.36
C TYR A 13 -2.60 16.90 -5.65
N ARG A 14 -3.41 16.18 -6.42
CA ARG A 14 -4.45 15.28 -5.92
C ARG A 14 -4.10 13.83 -6.25
N ILE A 15 -4.21 12.95 -5.26
CA ILE A 15 -4.00 11.52 -5.46
C ILE A 15 -5.25 10.91 -6.08
N ASP A 16 -5.06 10.18 -7.17
CA ASP A 16 -6.14 9.54 -7.92
C ASP A 16 -5.77 8.10 -8.26
N LEU A 17 -6.36 7.15 -7.52
CA LEU A 17 -6.17 5.72 -7.77
C LEU A 17 -6.79 5.26 -9.10
N GLY A 18 -7.76 6.00 -9.67
CA GLY A 18 -8.37 5.66 -10.95
C GLY A 18 -7.43 5.86 -12.14
N ARG A 19 -6.37 6.67 -11.97
CA ARG A 19 -5.33 6.89 -12.98
C ARG A 19 -4.23 5.83 -12.96
N LEU A 20 -4.25 4.93 -11.98
CA LEU A 20 -3.31 3.82 -11.89
C LEU A 20 -3.79 2.69 -12.82
N SER A 21 -3.01 2.37 -13.85
CA SER A 21 -3.32 1.35 -14.86
C SER A 21 -3.24 -0.10 -14.35
N PHE A 22 -3.01 -0.31 -13.05
CA PHE A 22 -2.98 -1.65 -12.48
C PHE A 22 -4.39 -2.25 -12.47
N SER A 23 -4.64 -3.11 -13.45
CA SER A 23 -5.89 -3.87 -13.68
C SER A 23 -6.44 -4.53 -12.40
N GLN A 24 -5.56 -4.91 -11.48
CA GLN A 24 -5.91 -5.62 -10.25
C GLN A 24 -6.68 -4.74 -9.23
N PHE A 25 -6.57 -3.41 -9.27
CA PHE A 25 -7.22 -2.56 -8.26
C PHE A 25 -8.75 -2.60 -8.29
N ALA A 26 -9.36 -2.96 -9.43
CA ALA A 26 -10.81 -3.15 -9.53
C ALA A 26 -11.25 -4.42 -8.79
N THR A 27 -10.49 -5.51 -8.95
CA THR A 27 -10.76 -6.81 -8.30
C THR A 27 -10.51 -6.78 -6.79
N LEU A 28 -9.67 -5.85 -6.31
CA LEU A 28 -9.28 -5.74 -4.90
C LEU A 28 -10.31 -5.02 -4.00
N GLY A 29 -11.52 -4.71 -4.46
CA GLY A 29 -12.61 -4.19 -3.61
C GLY A 29 -12.22 -3.00 -2.71
N ILE A 30 -11.29 -2.15 -3.17
CA ILE A 30 -10.70 -1.10 -2.34
C ILE A 30 -11.74 -0.01 -2.12
N ARG A 31 -12.06 0.24 -0.84
CA ARG A 31 -12.91 1.39 -0.48
C ARG A 31 -12.15 2.69 -0.72
N ARG A 32 -12.79 3.63 -1.40
CA ARG A 32 -12.20 4.92 -1.79
C ARG A 32 -13.13 6.06 -1.40
N VAL A 33 -12.54 7.20 -1.06
CA VAL A 33 -13.21 8.51 -0.99
C VAL A 33 -12.37 9.47 -1.82
N ASN A 34 -13.00 10.20 -2.73
CA ASN A 34 -12.30 11.14 -3.62
C ASN A 34 -11.16 10.52 -4.45
N ASN A 35 -11.31 9.26 -4.86
CA ASN A 35 -10.28 8.42 -5.50
C ASN A 35 -9.02 8.15 -4.67
N MET A 36 -9.04 8.47 -3.37
CA MET A 36 -8.02 8.09 -2.41
C MET A 36 -8.49 6.89 -1.59
N PRO A 37 -7.59 5.99 -1.17
CA PRO A 37 -7.98 4.83 -0.37
C PRO A 37 -8.41 5.30 1.02
N ILE A 38 -9.48 4.69 1.55
CA ILE A 38 -9.89 4.86 2.96
C ILE A 38 -9.63 3.55 3.70
N PHE A 39 -8.73 3.59 4.68
CA PHE A 39 -8.44 2.44 5.55
C PHE A 39 -9.14 2.59 6.89
N GLN A 40 -9.85 1.55 7.33
CA GLN A 40 -10.44 1.52 8.67
C GLN A 40 -9.43 1.10 9.74
N ARG A 41 -8.40 0.35 9.37
CA ARG A 41 -7.22 -0.01 10.17
C ARG A 41 -6.37 -0.84 9.23
N MET A 42 -5.09 -0.55 9.12
CA MET A 42 -4.18 -1.01 8.06
C MET A 42 -4.02 -2.54 7.85
N MET A 43 -4.81 -3.40 8.50
CA MET A 43 -4.58 -4.84 8.65
C MET A 43 -5.86 -5.70 8.84
N LYS A 44 -7.02 -5.35 8.28
CA LYS A 44 -8.23 -6.22 8.33
C LYS A 44 -8.92 -6.35 6.96
N GLY A 45 -8.18 -6.79 5.95
CA GLY A 45 -8.74 -7.13 4.64
C GLY A 45 -8.00 -8.30 3.98
N PRO A 46 -8.63 -9.01 3.03
CA PRO A 46 -8.06 -10.20 2.37
C PRO A 46 -6.86 -9.88 1.45
N TRP A 47 -6.56 -8.60 1.22
CA TRP A 47 -5.54 -8.12 0.28
C TRP A 47 -4.14 -8.18 0.88
N ARG A 48 -3.61 -9.39 1.05
CA ARG A 48 -2.23 -9.62 1.48
C ARG A 48 -1.27 -9.23 0.35
N GLY A 49 -0.44 -8.21 0.57
CA GLY A 49 0.64 -7.83 -0.34
C GLY A 49 0.52 -6.46 -1.01
N LEU A 50 -0.61 -5.76 -0.84
CA LEU A 50 -0.78 -4.40 -1.33
C LEU A 50 -0.75 -3.39 -0.18
N TYR A 51 0.11 -2.37 -0.29
CA TYR A 51 0.24 -1.32 0.72
C TYR A 51 0.23 0.06 0.06
N PHE A 52 -0.51 1.00 0.64
CA PHE A 52 -0.47 2.41 0.28
C PHE A 52 0.33 3.17 1.34
N ILE A 53 1.37 3.88 0.93
CA ILE A 53 2.21 4.71 1.79
C ILE A 53 2.29 6.14 1.27
N ALA A 54 2.86 7.04 2.07
CA ALA A 54 3.15 8.42 1.67
C ALA A 54 1.82 9.19 1.33
N PRO A 55 1.70 10.08 0.32
CA PRO A 55 0.46 10.83 0.06
C PRO A 55 -0.82 10.02 -0.02
N ALA A 56 -0.76 8.78 -0.54
CA ALA A 56 -1.91 7.90 -0.63
C ALA A 56 -2.42 7.42 0.74
N SER A 57 -1.60 7.51 1.78
CA SER A 57 -1.96 7.09 3.16
C SER A 57 -2.53 8.22 4.02
N ALA A 58 -2.59 9.45 3.50
CA ALA A 58 -2.97 10.62 4.29
C ALA A 58 -4.37 10.53 4.91
N ASN A 59 -5.32 9.94 4.18
CA ASN A 59 -6.70 9.74 4.65
C ASN A 59 -6.82 8.65 5.73
N ALA A 60 -5.79 7.82 5.89
CA ALA A 60 -5.81 6.62 6.71
C ALA A 60 -4.96 6.74 7.98
N LEU A 61 -3.85 7.48 7.90
CA LEU A 61 -2.84 7.54 8.96
C LEU A 61 -2.78 8.92 9.60
N CYS A 62 -2.48 9.95 8.80
CA CYS A 62 -2.54 11.35 9.20
C CYS A 62 -2.23 12.26 8.00
N PRO A 63 -2.66 13.55 8.02
CA PRO A 63 -2.29 14.51 6.98
C PRO A 63 -0.78 14.68 6.80
N VAL A 64 0.01 14.50 7.86
CA VAL A 64 1.48 14.63 7.82
C VAL A 64 2.13 13.49 7.03
N ALA A 65 1.48 12.33 6.91
CA ALA A 65 2.00 11.16 6.18
C ALA A 65 2.26 11.44 4.68
N ARG A 66 1.73 12.52 4.12
CA ARG A 66 2.00 12.95 2.74
C ARG A 66 3.36 13.64 2.54
N PHE A 67 4.07 13.96 3.62
CA PHE A 67 5.38 14.60 3.59
C PHE A 67 6.49 13.64 3.99
N ALA A 68 7.71 13.91 3.52
CA ALA A 68 8.90 13.13 3.90
C ALA A 68 9.07 13.06 5.43
N PHE A 69 8.81 14.17 6.14
CA PHE A 69 8.82 14.21 7.60
C PHE A 69 7.86 13.19 8.25
N GLY A 70 6.67 13.01 7.67
CA GLY A 70 5.68 12.07 8.15
C GLY A 70 5.95 10.61 7.79
N ALA A 71 7.00 10.30 7.04
CA ALA A 71 7.22 8.95 6.52
C ALA A 71 7.56 7.92 7.61
N LYS A 72 8.14 8.34 8.75
CA LYS A 72 8.61 7.42 9.81
C LYS A 72 7.52 6.50 10.37
N HIS A 73 6.29 7.01 10.51
CA HIS A 73 5.18 6.25 11.04
C HIS A 73 4.66 5.18 10.07
N PRO A 74 4.25 5.50 8.82
CA PRO A 74 3.82 4.51 7.84
C PRO A 74 4.91 3.48 7.53
N THR A 75 6.18 3.87 7.43
CA THR A 75 7.27 2.93 7.11
C THR A 75 7.49 1.91 8.23
N ARG A 76 7.42 2.31 9.50
CA ARG A 76 7.53 1.40 10.63
C ARG A 76 6.37 0.40 10.66
N LEU A 77 5.14 0.88 10.41
CA LEU A 77 3.99 -0.01 10.37
C LEU A 77 4.06 -0.98 9.18
N LEU A 78 4.51 -0.48 8.01
CA LEU A 78 4.76 -1.31 6.84
C LEU A 78 5.81 -2.38 7.15
N ALA A 79 6.98 -2.03 7.66
CA ALA A 79 8.09 -2.98 7.89
C ALA A 79 7.71 -4.17 8.79
N ARG A 80 6.81 -3.97 9.75
CA ARG A 80 6.31 -5.03 10.65
C ARG A 80 5.46 -6.08 9.92
N HIS A 81 4.78 -5.70 8.84
CA HIS A 81 3.79 -6.56 8.20
C HIS A 81 4.40 -7.66 7.30
N PRO A 82 5.34 -7.37 6.37
CA PRO A 82 6.05 -8.38 5.60
C PRO A 82 6.83 -9.33 6.50
N ALA A 83 7.51 -8.86 7.55
CA ALA A 83 8.26 -9.72 8.46
C ALA A 83 7.37 -10.84 9.07
N SER A 84 6.15 -10.48 9.50
CA SER A 84 5.19 -11.45 10.03
C SER A 84 4.58 -12.38 8.96
N THR A 85 4.43 -11.90 7.73
CA THR A 85 3.81 -12.65 6.63
C THR A 85 4.80 -13.61 5.95
N LEU A 86 6.02 -13.14 5.68
CA LEU A 86 7.10 -13.94 5.11
C LEU A 86 7.62 -14.97 6.12
N GLY A 87 7.82 -14.57 7.39
CA GLY A 87 8.21 -15.50 8.46
C GLY A 87 7.21 -16.64 8.61
N ARG A 88 5.91 -16.36 8.52
CA ARG A 88 4.85 -17.38 8.53
C ARG A 88 4.89 -18.27 7.28
N LYS A 89 5.13 -17.71 6.09
CA LYS A 89 5.18 -18.50 4.84
C LYS A 89 6.41 -19.41 4.80
N ILE A 90 7.56 -18.93 5.28
CA ILE A 90 8.80 -19.72 5.44
C ILE A 90 8.61 -20.82 6.48
N ALA A 91 8.03 -20.50 7.65
CA ALA A 91 7.75 -21.50 8.68
C ALA A 91 6.79 -22.59 8.20
N ILE A 92 5.74 -22.23 7.45
CA ILE A 92 4.82 -23.19 6.84
C ILE A 92 5.53 -24.01 5.76
N GLY A 93 6.26 -23.37 4.84
CA GLY A 93 7.01 -24.06 3.79
C GLY A 93 8.07 -25.03 4.33
N SER A 94 8.75 -24.65 5.41
CA SER A 94 9.71 -25.52 6.12
C SER A 94 9.01 -26.70 6.82
N LYS A 95 7.79 -26.50 7.35
CA LYS A 95 6.98 -27.58 7.93
C LYS A 95 6.50 -28.60 6.89
N PHE A 96 6.23 -28.15 5.66
CA PHE A 96 5.90 -29.02 4.52
C PHE A 96 7.14 -29.71 3.95
N ALA A 97 8.30 -29.05 3.91
CA ALA A 97 9.55 -29.67 3.48
C ALA A 97 10.09 -30.70 4.49
N ALA A 98 9.78 -30.54 5.79
CA ALA A 98 10.12 -31.52 6.83
C ALA A 98 9.18 -32.74 6.89
N VAL A 99 8.14 -32.79 6.05
CA VAL A 99 7.39 -34.02 5.78
C VAL A 99 8.11 -34.74 4.64
N GLU A 100 9.14 -35.51 4.98
CA GLU A 100 9.81 -36.41 4.02
C GLU A 100 8.83 -37.52 3.57
N PRO A 101 8.92 -38.00 2.31
CA PRO A 101 8.11 -39.08 1.80
C PRO A 101 8.69 -40.43 2.25
N GLY A 102 8.07 -41.06 3.24
CA GLY A 102 8.32 -42.46 3.58
C GLY A 102 7.58 -42.86 4.86
N VAL A 103 6.82 -43.94 4.96
CA VAL A 103 6.57 -45.14 4.13
C VAL A 103 5.26 -45.77 4.67
N SER A 104 4.52 -46.50 3.80
CA SER A 104 3.81 -47.78 4.07
C SER A 104 2.40 -47.83 3.46
N LEU A 105 2.24 -48.49 2.31
CA LEU A 105 1.64 -49.82 2.16
C LEU A 105 1.92 -50.35 0.74
#